data_AF-A0A7K2P5Q5-F1
#
_entry.id   AF-A0A7K2P5Q5-F1
#
_cell.length_a   1.000
_cell.length_b   1.000
_cell.length_c   1.000
_cell.angle_alpha   90.00
_cell.angle_beta   90.00
_cell.angle_gamma   90.00
#
_symmetry.space_group_name_H-M   'P 1'
#
loop_
_entity.id
_entity.type
_entity.pdbx_description
1 polymer ?
#
loop_
_entity_poly.entity_id
_entity_poly.type
_entity_poly.pdbx_seq_one_letter_code
_entity_poly.pdbx_strand_id
1 'polypeptide(L)'
;MSPSSSPWLRRRSSRRGSAAARSALLMTALAAVFVAGCTDGGGTTRSGAAEGKSTASAPLDASFPPSPPTTAGCAGRMLDHRDIRHPDLGPVRVFLVRRPASDEPAGCVAAVTGSGRVLAPVEVDANWSMKDPLRFAAPATDSTKNLFVIYNPGRYDGVLVLVPTADGFADIGWRSPGEYFSGGRLAFYYARPVGPGKDGEYAIVQYIKGCDPSCAEGATAKVTLRWDGHDYLPTG
;
A
#
# COMPACT_ATOMS: atom_id res chain seq x y z
N MET A 1 -55.29 15.25 -5.69
CA MET A 1 -55.17 16.15 -4.52
C MET A 1 -55.18 15.29 -3.28
N SER A 2 -54.07 15.35 -2.53
CA SER A 2 -53.82 14.97 -1.13
C SER A 2 -52.36 14.50 -1.03
N PRO A 3 -51.50 15.23 -0.29
CA PRO A 3 -50.06 15.04 -0.31
C PRO A 3 -49.59 14.06 0.78
N SER A 4 -48.55 13.30 0.47
CA SER A 4 -47.78 12.52 1.46
C SER A 4 -46.52 13.32 1.82
N SER A 5 -46.51 13.89 3.01
CA SER A 5 -45.46 14.75 3.53
C SER A 5 -44.40 13.95 4.29
N SER A 6 -43.14 14.11 3.85
CA SER A 6 -41.92 13.70 4.54
C SER A 6 -41.71 14.43 5.88
N PRO A 7 -41.15 13.78 6.90
CA PRO A 7 -40.65 14.50 8.08
C PRO A 7 -39.15 14.78 7.97
N TRP A 8 -38.81 16.02 7.65
CA TRP A 8 -37.49 16.60 7.88
C TRP A 8 -37.35 17.05 9.36
N LEU A 9 -36.18 16.75 9.92
CA LEU A 9 -35.44 17.48 10.97
C LEU A 9 -36.16 17.88 12.27
N ARG A 10 -35.83 17.17 13.36
CA ARG A 10 -35.53 17.78 14.66
C ARG A 10 -34.50 16.96 15.42
N ARG A 11 -33.29 17.50 15.61
CA ARG A 11 -32.57 17.32 16.88
C ARG A 11 -31.64 18.50 17.16
N ARG A 12 -31.95 19.16 18.28
CA ARG A 12 -31.23 20.27 18.90
C ARG A 12 -29.98 19.75 19.63
N SER A 13 -28.84 20.38 19.32
CA SER A 13 -27.83 20.94 20.24
C SER A 13 -27.58 20.28 21.60
N SER A 14 -26.32 19.90 21.87
CA SER A 14 -25.36 20.71 22.66
C SER A 14 -24.30 19.85 23.36
N ARG A 15 -23.19 20.52 23.71
CA ARG A 15 -22.01 20.11 24.50
C ARG A 15 -20.83 19.58 23.70
N ARG A 16 -19.82 20.44 23.54
CA ARG A 16 -18.46 20.13 24.01
C ARG A 16 -17.75 21.43 24.40
N GLY A 17 -17.20 21.40 25.61
CA GLY A 17 -16.50 22.49 26.25
C GLY A 17 -15.10 22.69 25.70
N SER A 18 -14.61 23.89 25.98
CA SER A 18 -13.27 24.38 25.71
C SER A 18 -12.20 23.59 26.45
N ALA A 19 -11.07 23.34 25.78
CA ALA A 19 -9.76 23.25 26.41
C ALA A 19 -8.72 23.82 25.43
N ALA A 20 -8.14 24.96 25.80
CA ALA A 20 -6.99 25.56 25.15
C ALA A 20 -5.75 25.25 26.00
N ALA A 21 -4.68 24.79 25.36
CA ALA A 21 -3.28 24.94 25.81
C ALA A 21 -2.39 24.52 24.62
N ARG A 22 -1.84 25.49 23.87
CA ARG A 22 -0.46 25.98 24.00
C ARG A 22 0.59 24.87 23.98
N SER A 23 1.32 24.78 22.86
CA SER A 23 2.72 24.38 22.82
C SER A 23 3.34 24.89 21.52
N ALA A 24 3.97 26.06 21.59
CA ALA A 24 4.92 26.53 20.61
C ALA A 24 6.24 26.72 21.35
N LEU A 25 7.23 25.91 21.01
CA LEU A 25 8.62 26.12 21.39
C LEU A 25 9.47 25.73 20.17
N LEU A 26 10.04 26.76 19.55
CA LEU A 26 11.19 26.63 18.67
C LEU A 26 12.40 26.16 19.49
N MET A 27 13.20 25.27 18.91
CA MET A 27 14.64 25.26 19.14
C MET A 27 15.36 24.95 17.83
N THR A 28 15.94 26.01 17.27
CA THR A 28 17.08 26.00 16.35
C THR A 28 18.32 25.46 17.06
N ALA A 29 19.09 24.61 16.39
CA ALA A 29 20.51 24.39 16.71
C ALA A 29 21.32 24.23 15.41
N LEU A 30 22.44 24.93 15.40
CA LEU A 30 23.36 25.17 14.29
C LEU A 30 24.26 23.97 13.94
N ALA A 31 24.59 23.93 12.63
CA ALA A 31 25.90 23.73 11.98
C ALA A 31 26.94 22.75 12.57
N ALA A 32 27.48 21.91 11.67
CA ALA A 32 28.93 21.75 11.54
C ALA A 32 29.30 21.43 10.08
N VAL A 33 30.15 22.30 9.52
CA VAL A 33 30.86 22.19 8.25
C VAL A 33 32.06 21.27 8.46
N PHE A 34 32.29 20.32 7.55
CA PHE A 34 33.63 19.74 7.37
C PHE A 34 34.06 19.75 5.90
N VAL A 35 34.97 20.70 5.69
CA VAL A 35 36.12 20.82 4.78
C VAL A 35 36.40 19.68 3.79
N ALA A 36 36.61 20.12 2.55
CA ALA A 36 37.13 19.39 1.41
C ALA A 36 38.57 18.91 1.58
N GLY A 37 38.89 17.75 1.00
CA GLY A 37 40.25 17.30 0.77
C GLY A 37 40.34 16.59 -0.58
N CYS A 38 40.76 17.32 -1.61
CA CYS A 38 41.20 16.76 -2.89
C CYS A 38 42.62 16.20 -2.72
N THR A 39 42.85 14.96 -3.15
CA THR A 39 44.19 14.52 -3.55
C THR A 39 44.07 13.78 -4.88
N ASP A 40 44.70 14.37 -5.90
CA ASP A 40 45.01 13.74 -7.19
C ASP A 40 46.24 12.85 -7.02
N GLY A 41 46.17 11.63 -7.55
CA GLY A 41 47.29 10.69 -7.58
C GLY A 41 46.92 9.49 -8.45
N GLY A 42 47.48 9.42 -9.65
CA GLY A 42 46.99 8.59 -10.74
C GLY A 42 47.40 7.11 -10.73
N GLY A 43 46.90 6.40 -11.75
CA GLY A 43 47.65 5.32 -12.39
C GLY A 43 47.16 3.88 -12.18
N THR A 44 46.25 3.46 -13.07
CA THR A 44 46.35 2.21 -13.84
C THR A 44 45.80 0.89 -13.25
N THR A 45 44.81 0.36 -14.01
CA THR A 45 44.32 -1.03 -14.14
C THR A 45 43.53 -1.68 -13.00
N ARG A 46 42.21 -1.86 -13.21
CA ARG A 46 41.58 -3.20 -13.26
C ARG A 46 40.10 -3.15 -13.65
N SER A 47 39.78 -4.04 -14.60
CA SER A 47 38.50 -4.74 -14.81
C SER A 47 37.19 -3.97 -14.57
N GLY A 48 36.58 -3.54 -15.67
CA GLY A 48 35.14 -3.29 -15.72
C GLY A 48 34.39 -4.61 -15.51
N ALA A 49 34.04 -4.88 -14.26
CA ALA A 49 32.92 -5.77 -13.93
C ALA A 49 31.66 -4.89 -13.93
N ALA A 50 30.68 -5.29 -14.74
CA ALA A 50 29.38 -4.66 -14.83
C ALA A 50 28.80 -4.42 -13.43
N GLU A 51 28.47 -3.16 -13.16
CA GLU A 51 27.81 -2.70 -11.94
C GLU A 51 26.39 -3.29 -11.94
N GLY A 52 26.28 -4.49 -11.38
CA GLY A 52 25.02 -5.12 -11.07
C GLY A 52 24.23 -4.17 -10.18
N LYS A 53 23.16 -3.61 -10.72
CA LYS A 53 22.17 -2.80 -10.01
C LYS A 53 21.81 -3.52 -8.71
N SER A 54 22.31 -2.98 -7.59
CA SER A 54 22.12 -3.52 -6.25
C SER A 54 20.62 -3.57 -5.93
N THR A 55 19.99 -4.72 -6.14
CA THR A 55 18.75 -5.06 -5.46
C THR A 55 19.04 -5.02 -3.98
N ALA A 56 18.37 -4.15 -3.23
CA ALA A 56 18.51 -4.07 -1.79
C ALA A 56 18.24 -5.46 -1.19
N SER A 57 19.29 -6.17 -0.79
CA SER A 57 19.20 -7.44 -0.09
C SER A 57 18.58 -7.21 1.29
N ALA A 58 17.69 -8.10 1.70
CA ALA A 58 17.10 -8.11 3.03
C ALA A 58 18.20 -8.22 4.12
N PRO A 59 18.00 -7.67 5.34
CA PRO A 59 19.00 -7.73 6.42
C PRO A 59 19.25 -9.17 6.90
N LEU A 60 20.50 -9.50 7.20
CA LEU A 60 21.00 -10.85 7.49
C LEU A 60 20.56 -11.47 8.84
N ASP A 61 19.90 -10.73 9.74
CA ASP A 61 19.67 -11.19 11.12
C ASP A 61 18.21 -11.43 11.51
N ALA A 62 17.25 -11.19 10.61
CA ALA A 62 15.83 -11.46 10.90
C ALA A 62 15.48 -12.91 10.52
N SER A 63 15.20 -13.75 11.52
CA SER A 63 14.63 -15.08 11.29
C SER A 63 13.11 -14.97 11.21
N PHE A 64 12.58 -15.03 9.98
CA PHE A 64 11.15 -15.01 9.75
C PHE A 64 10.58 -16.43 9.67
N PRO A 65 9.33 -16.64 10.13
CA PRO A 65 8.67 -17.92 9.91
C PRO A 65 8.52 -18.18 8.40
N PRO A 66 8.61 -19.45 7.94
CA PRO A 66 8.47 -19.80 6.53
C PRO A 66 7.02 -19.66 6.03
N SER A 67 6.06 -19.54 6.94
CA SER A 67 4.63 -19.36 6.67
C SER A 67 4.02 -18.38 7.68
N PRO A 68 2.85 -17.78 7.38
CA PRO A 68 2.14 -16.95 8.35
C PRO A 68 1.86 -17.73 9.65
N PRO A 69 2.14 -17.16 10.84
CA PRO A 69 1.67 -17.72 12.10
C PRO A 69 0.14 -17.80 12.14
N THR A 70 -0.40 -18.77 12.86
CA THR A 70 -1.87 -18.91 13.03
C THR A 70 -2.50 -17.66 13.67
N THR A 71 -1.76 -16.98 14.55
CA THR A 71 -2.16 -15.72 15.19
C THR A 71 -2.24 -14.53 14.22
N ALA A 72 -1.79 -14.67 12.97
CA ALA A 72 -1.87 -13.63 11.96
C ALA A 72 -3.27 -13.38 11.38
N GLY A 73 -4.26 -14.22 11.72
CA GLY A 73 -5.63 -14.04 11.21
C GLY A 73 -5.79 -14.27 9.70
N CYS A 74 -4.76 -14.79 9.04
CA CYS A 74 -4.78 -15.21 7.63
C CYS A 74 -4.57 -16.73 7.53
N ALA A 75 -5.56 -17.52 7.97
CA ALA A 75 -5.52 -18.96 7.77
C ALA A 75 -5.66 -19.30 6.28
N GLY A 76 -4.89 -20.26 5.79
CA GLY A 76 -4.99 -20.71 4.40
C GLY A 76 -3.64 -21.09 3.77
N ARG A 77 -3.64 -21.19 2.44
CA ARG A 77 -2.46 -21.51 1.65
C ARG A 77 -1.65 -20.25 1.38
N MET A 78 -0.41 -20.20 1.86
CA MET A 78 0.55 -19.17 1.45
C MET A 78 0.81 -19.27 -0.06
N LEU A 79 0.69 -18.14 -0.75
CA LEU A 79 0.93 -18.01 -2.19
C LEU A 79 2.35 -17.51 -2.47
N ASP A 80 2.75 -16.45 -1.78
CA ASP A 80 4.03 -15.77 -1.93
C ASP A 80 4.37 -15.00 -0.65
N HIS A 81 5.63 -14.58 -0.51
CA HIS A 81 6.06 -13.67 0.56
C HIS A 81 7.15 -12.70 0.08
N ARG A 82 7.25 -11.54 0.71
CA ARG A 82 8.34 -10.58 0.49
C ARG A 82 8.88 -10.08 1.80
N ASP A 83 10.20 -10.01 1.87
CA ASP A 83 10.91 -9.39 2.97
C ASP A 83 11.17 -7.94 2.59
N ILE A 84 10.70 -7.03 3.42
CA ILE A 84 10.84 -5.59 3.22
C ILE A 84 11.50 -4.95 4.44
N ARG A 85 12.04 -3.75 4.23
CA ARG A 85 12.51 -2.89 5.31
C ARG A 85 11.44 -1.83 5.59
N HIS A 86 10.67 -2.07 6.63
CA HIS A 86 9.71 -1.12 7.16
C HIS A 86 10.46 0.06 7.83
N PRO A 87 10.08 1.32 7.58
CA PRO A 87 10.73 2.51 8.16
C PRO A 87 10.82 2.47 9.69
N ASP A 88 9.70 2.19 10.37
CA ASP A 88 9.65 2.21 11.84
C ASP A 88 9.93 0.85 12.50
N LEU A 89 9.50 -0.26 11.87
CA LEU A 89 9.56 -1.61 12.45
C LEU A 89 10.79 -2.41 12.04
N GLY A 90 11.62 -1.87 11.14
CA GLY A 90 12.77 -2.58 10.59
C GLY A 90 12.35 -3.74 9.67
N PRO A 91 12.99 -4.92 9.74
CA PRO A 91 12.64 -6.05 8.89
C PRO A 91 11.18 -6.50 9.09
N VAL A 92 10.44 -6.68 8.00
CA VAL A 92 9.08 -7.25 8.00
C VAL A 92 8.95 -8.24 6.85
N ARG A 93 8.41 -9.43 7.13
CA ARG A 93 7.95 -10.37 6.08
C ARG A 93 6.45 -10.21 5.88
N VAL A 94 6.06 -9.96 4.65
CA VAL A 94 4.67 -9.85 4.22
C VAL A 94 4.32 -11.08 3.39
N PHE A 95 3.18 -11.69 3.67
CA PHE A 95 2.69 -12.91 3.04
C PHE A 95 1.39 -12.63 2.29
N LEU A 96 1.23 -13.25 1.13
CA LEU A 96 -0.04 -13.36 0.43
C LEU A 96 -0.64 -14.73 0.68
N VAL A 97 -1.88 -14.77 1.13
CA VAL A 97 -2.56 -16.00 1.54
C VAL A 97 -3.88 -16.14 0.79
N ARG A 98 -4.09 -17.34 0.24
CA ARG A 98 -5.40 -17.81 -0.22
C ARG A 98 -6.13 -18.46 0.94
N ARG A 99 -7.26 -17.89 1.36
CA ARG A 99 -8.10 -18.49 2.39
C ARG A 99 -8.82 -19.74 1.85
N PRO A 100 -9.29 -20.64 2.74
CA PRO A 100 -10.19 -21.73 2.37
C PRO A 100 -11.41 -21.21 1.59
N ALA A 101 -11.98 -22.05 0.72
CA ALA A 101 -13.10 -21.64 -0.13
C ALA A 101 -14.40 -21.31 0.62
N SER A 102 -14.51 -21.69 1.89
CA SER A 102 -15.62 -21.34 2.78
C SER A 102 -15.51 -19.94 3.40
N ASP A 103 -14.34 -19.32 3.28
CA ASP A 103 -13.99 -18.13 4.04
C ASP A 103 -14.07 -16.90 3.14
N GLU A 104 -14.82 -15.90 3.59
CA GLU A 104 -14.89 -14.60 2.94
C GLU A 104 -14.19 -13.55 3.83
N PRO A 105 -13.36 -12.67 3.25
CA PRO A 105 -12.96 -12.65 1.84
C PRO A 105 -11.93 -13.73 1.49
N ALA A 106 -11.89 -14.08 0.21
CA ALA A 106 -11.14 -15.22 -0.30
C ALA A 106 -9.59 -15.08 -0.19
N GLY A 107 -9.07 -13.87 0.00
CA GLY A 107 -7.65 -13.56 0.13
C GLY A 107 -7.30 -12.78 1.41
N CYS A 108 -6.03 -12.82 1.78
CA CYS A 108 -5.52 -12.16 2.99
C CYS A 108 -4.04 -11.80 2.84
N VAL A 109 -3.65 -10.64 3.37
CA VAL A 109 -2.26 -10.23 3.51
C VAL A 109 -1.90 -10.24 4.99
N ALA A 110 -0.94 -11.09 5.36
CA ALA A 110 -0.39 -11.14 6.71
C ALA A 110 1.00 -10.50 6.74
N ALA A 111 1.38 -9.93 7.86
CA ALA A 111 2.73 -9.43 8.05
C ALA A 111 3.29 -9.74 9.44
N VAL A 112 4.58 -10.04 9.49
CA VAL A 112 5.32 -10.37 10.72
C VAL A 112 6.62 -9.58 10.74
N THR A 113 6.88 -8.90 11.84
CA THR A 113 8.13 -8.16 12.06
C THR A 113 9.29 -9.11 12.35
N GLY A 114 10.53 -8.64 12.22
CA GLY A 114 11.74 -9.43 12.50
C GLY A 114 11.85 -9.90 13.95
N SER A 115 11.12 -9.29 14.87
CA SER A 115 11.00 -9.74 16.27
C SER A 115 9.93 -10.82 16.48
N GLY A 116 9.21 -11.21 15.43
CA GLY A 116 8.12 -12.18 15.49
C GLY A 116 6.75 -11.58 15.83
N ARG A 117 6.64 -10.26 16.04
CA ARG A 117 5.34 -9.60 16.25
C ARG A 117 4.50 -9.67 14.98
N VAL A 118 3.29 -10.20 15.11
CA VAL A 118 2.25 -10.21 14.07
C VAL A 118 1.61 -8.83 13.96
N LEU A 119 1.42 -8.36 12.73
CA LEU A 119 0.69 -7.11 12.43
C LEU A 119 -0.76 -7.41 12.06
N ALA A 120 -1.61 -6.38 12.10
CA ALA A 120 -3.00 -6.50 11.68
C ALA A 120 -3.08 -7.02 10.22
N PRO A 121 -3.89 -8.05 9.94
CA PRO A 121 -4.04 -8.56 8.58
C PRO A 121 -4.83 -7.56 7.73
N VAL A 122 -4.56 -7.57 6.43
CA VAL A 122 -5.38 -6.88 5.44
C VAL A 122 -6.19 -7.91 4.68
N GLU A 123 -7.50 -7.83 4.82
CA GLU A 123 -8.43 -8.72 4.12
C GLU A 123 -8.62 -8.26 2.68
N VAL A 124 -8.59 -9.19 1.73
CA VAL A 124 -8.58 -8.88 0.30
C VAL A 124 -9.48 -9.83 -0.46
N ASP A 125 -10.42 -9.29 -1.23
CA ASP A 125 -11.17 -10.14 -2.15
C ASP A 125 -10.33 -10.52 -3.39
N ALA A 126 -10.37 -11.80 -3.76
CA ALA A 126 -9.59 -12.36 -4.85
C ALA A 126 -10.33 -13.56 -5.44
N ASN A 127 -10.59 -13.52 -6.75
CA ASN A 127 -11.28 -14.59 -7.45
C ASN A 127 -10.28 -15.62 -7.98
N TRP A 128 -10.24 -16.79 -7.34
CA TRP A 128 -9.31 -17.87 -7.67
C TRP A 128 -9.53 -18.54 -9.03
N SER A 129 -10.62 -18.22 -9.74
CA SER A 129 -10.80 -18.63 -11.15
C SER A 129 -10.02 -17.73 -12.11
N MET A 130 -9.57 -16.56 -11.67
CA MET A 130 -8.71 -15.68 -12.45
C MET A 130 -7.24 -16.12 -12.35
N LYS A 131 -6.45 -15.76 -13.36
CA LYS A 131 -5.01 -16.00 -13.34
C LYS A 131 -4.31 -15.05 -12.37
N ASP A 132 -3.49 -15.59 -11.48
CA ASP A 132 -2.66 -14.85 -10.51
C ASP A 132 -3.41 -13.68 -9.82
N PRO A 133 -4.58 -13.96 -9.18
CA PRO A 133 -5.51 -12.93 -8.70
C PRO A 133 -5.04 -12.24 -7.42
N LEU A 134 -3.92 -12.66 -6.84
CA LEU A 134 -3.30 -11.99 -5.72
C LEU A 134 -1.79 -12.17 -5.83
N ARG A 135 -1.07 -11.08 -6.05
CA ARG A 135 0.39 -11.08 -6.26
C ARG A 135 1.02 -9.76 -5.86
N PHE A 136 2.31 -9.76 -5.54
CA PHE A 136 3.05 -8.51 -5.39
C PHE A 136 3.26 -7.85 -6.74
N ALA A 137 3.36 -6.51 -6.75
CA ALA A 137 3.96 -5.81 -7.88
C ALA A 137 5.43 -6.22 -8.04
N ALA A 138 6.02 -5.90 -9.20
CA ALA A 138 7.42 -6.17 -9.49
C ALA A 138 8.11 -4.86 -9.92
N PRO A 139 9.01 -4.29 -9.10
CA PRO A 139 9.30 -4.64 -7.69
C PRO A 139 8.10 -4.50 -6.73
N ALA A 140 8.17 -5.15 -5.57
CA ALA A 140 7.08 -5.12 -4.59
C ALA A 140 6.98 -3.78 -3.85
N THR A 141 8.11 -3.08 -3.70
CA THR A 141 8.22 -1.75 -3.09
C THR A 141 8.94 -0.79 -4.03
N ASP A 142 8.83 0.51 -3.74
CA ASP A 142 9.48 1.58 -4.49
C ASP A 142 10.28 2.52 -3.55
N SER A 143 10.69 3.68 -4.04
CA SER A 143 11.45 4.66 -3.24
C SER A 143 10.64 5.22 -2.07
N THR A 144 9.31 5.24 -2.15
CA THR A 144 8.38 5.69 -1.08
C THR A 144 8.30 4.71 0.09
N LYS A 145 8.82 3.49 -0.06
CA LYS A 145 8.73 2.38 0.91
C LYS A 145 7.34 1.78 1.07
N ASN A 146 6.38 2.21 0.26
CA ASN A 146 5.09 1.56 0.15
C ASN A 146 5.25 0.16 -0.49
N LEU A 147 4.40 -0.78 -0.07
CA LEU A 147 4.31 -2.11 -0.67
C LEU A 147 3.06 -2.20 -1.55
N PHE A 148 3.20 -2.73 -2.76
CA PHE A 148 2.13 -2.80 -3.75
C PHE A 148 1.72 -4.25 -3.98
N VAL A 149 0.42 -4.50 -3.80
CA VAL A 149 -0.21 -5.80 -4.05
C VAL A 149 -1.25 -5.62 -5.16
N ILE A 150 -1.20 -6.47 -6.17
CA ILE A 150 -2.19 -6.53 -7.23
C ILE A 150 -3.19 -7.62 -6.86
N TYR A 151 -4.48 -7.27 -6.90
CA TYR A 151 -5.59 -8.20 -6.64
C TYR A 151 -6.56 -8.23 -7.83
N ASN A 152 -7.25 -9.34 -8.06
CA ASN A 152 -8.32 -9.45 -9.06
C ASN A 152 -9.53 -10.16 -8.44
N PRO A 153 -10.61 -9.42 -8.13
CA PRO A 153 -11.80 -9.97 -7.52
C PRO A 153 -12.80 -10.56 -8.54
N GLY A 154 -12.42 -10.69 -9.83
CA GLY A 154 -13.19 -11.46 -10.81
C GLY A 154 -13.38 -10.79 -12.18
N ARG A 155 -12.87 -9.58 -12.39
CA ARG A 155 -13.00 -8.91 -13.69
C ARG A 155 -11.79 -8.07 -14.06
N TYR A 156 -11.46 -7.08 -13.24
CA TYR A 156 -10.32 -6.21 -13.46
C TYR A 156 -9.36 -6.29 -12.30
N ASP A 157 -8.07 -6.15 -12.60
CA ASP A 157 -7.05 -5.97 -11.57
C ASP A 157 -7.30 -4.66 -10.81
N GLY A 158 -6.99 -4.69 -9.51
CA GLY A 158 -6.87 -3.54 -8.65
C GLY A 158 -5.51 -3.51 -7.96
N VAL A 159 -5.22 -2.41 -7.29
CA VAL A 159 -3.97 -2.16 -6.58
C VAL A 159 -4.27 -1.86 -5.12
N LEU A 160 -3.68 -2.61 -4.22
CA LEU A 160 -3.61 -2.31 -2.80
C LEU A 160 -2.23 -1.73 -2.51
N VAL A 161 -2.22 -0.63 -1.76
CA VAL A 161 -0.99 0.00 -1.30
C VAL A 161 -0.91 -0.10 0.22
N LEU A 162 0.07 -0.86 0.72
CA LEU A 162 0.36 -0.90 2.14
C LEU A 162 1.35 0.23 2.46
N VAL A 163 0.81 1.32 3.00
CA VAL A 163 1.59 2.48 3.45
C VAL A 163 2.11 2.22 4.86
N PRO A 164 3.43 2.28 5.11
CA PRO A 164 3.99 2.09 6.45
C PRO A 164 3.48 3.11 7.46
N THR A 165 3.30 2.66 8.71
CA THR A 165 2.97 3.46 9.88
C THR A 165 3.77 2.94 11.08
N ALA A 166 3.87 3.72 12.16
CA ALA A 166 4.63 3.33 13.35
C ALA A 166 4.26 1.94 13.91
N ASP A 167 3.02 1.48 13.72
CA ASP A 167 2.52 0.22 14.26
C ASP A 167 2.34 -0.90 13.21
N GLY A 168 2.52 -0.60 11.93
CA GLY A 168 2.32 -1.56 10.84
C GLY A 168 1.95 -0.85 9.56
N PHE A 169 0.82 -1.17 8.95
CA PHE A 169 0.37 -0.51 7.72
C PHE A 169 -0.88 0.32 7.97
N ALA A 170 -1.03 1.40 7.21
CA ALA A 170 -2.21 2.24 7.25
C ALA A 170 -3.45 1.42 6.85
N ASP A 171 -4.58 1.79 7.43
CA ASP A 171 -5.87 1.28 6.96
C ASP A 171 -6.05 1.64 5.49
N ILE A 172 -6.30 0.62 4.67
CA ILE A 172 -6.55 0.76 3.24
C ILE A 172 -7.88 1.47 2.95
N GLY A 173 -8.73 1.64 3.97
CA GLY A 173 -9.99 2.37 3.88
C GLY A 173 -11.07 1.59 3.14
N TRP A 174 -10.98 0.26 3.12
CA TRP A 174 -12.07 -0.59 2.66
C TRP A 174 -13.14 -0.70 3.73
N ARG A 175 -14.38 -0.34 3.41
CA ARG A 175 -15.50 -0.46 4.35
C ARG A 175 -15.89 -1.91 4.61
N SER A 176 -15.87 -2.72 3.56
CA SER A 176 -16.03 -4.17 3.65
C SER A 176 -15.38 -4.83 2.43
N PRO A 177 -14.90 -6.08 2.54
CA PRO A 177 -14.29 -6.78 1.41
C PRO A 177 -15.23 -6.96 0.20
N GLY A 178 -16.55 -7.03 0.42
CA GLY A 178 -17.55 -7.14 -0.64
C GLY A 178 -17.81 -5.83 -1.42
N GLU A 179 -17.28 -4.70 -0.96
CA GLU A 179 -17.33 -3.41 -1.67
C GLU A 179 -16.05 -3.15 -2.50
N TYR A 180 -15.36 -4.21 -2.91
CA TYR A 180 -14.11 -4.12 -3.66
C TYR A 180 -14.18 -3.28 -4.92
N PHE A 181 -15.33 -3.25 -5.59
CA PHE A 181 -15.56 -2.43 -6.79
C PHE A 181 -15.54 -0.92 -6.52
N SER A 182 -15.91 -0.50 -5.30
CA SER A 182 -15.90 0.90 -4.87
C SER A 182 -14.50 1.39 -4.49
N GLY A 183 -13.59 0.46 -4.23
CA GLY A 183 -12.26 0.76 -3.70
C GLY A 183 -12.28 1.26 -2.26
N GLY A 184 -11.13 1.77 -1.83
CA GLY A 184 -10.85 2.40 -0.54
C GLY A 184 -9.76 3.44 -0.72
N ARG A 185 -9.35 4.09 0.38
CA ARG A 185 -8.32 5.14 0.36
C ARG A 185 -7.01 4.67 -0.31
N LEU A 186 -6.56 3.44 -0.03
CA LEU A 186 -5.36 2.83 -0.57
C LEU A 186 -5.66 1.51 -1.31
N ALA A 187 -6.91 1.35 -1.74
CA ALA A 187 -7.41 0.19 -2.48
C ALA A 187 -8.09 0.65 -3.77
N PHE A 188 -7.41 0.52 -4.90
CA PHE A 188 -7.85 1.06 -6.17
C PHE A 188 -8.36 -0.08 -7.06
N TYR A 189 -9.65 -0.09 -7.37
CA TYR A 189 -10.21 -1.04 -8.33
C TYR A 189 -10.10 -0.54 -9.77
N TYR A 190 -10.04 -1.48 -10.71
CA TYR A 190 -9.78 -1.26 -12.13
C TYR A 190 -8.57 -0.35 -12.32
N ALA A 191 -7.46 -0.77 -11.74
CA ALA A 191 -6.23 0.00 -11.65
C ALA A 191 -5.00 -0.87 -11.83
N ARG A 192 -3.88 -0.25 -12.18
CA ARG A 192 -2.58 -0.92 -12.27
C ARG A 192 -1.46 0.01 -11.82
N PRO A 193 -0.39 -0.54 -11.20
CA PRO A 193 0.80 0.24 -10.94
C PRO A 193 1.56 0.48 -12.26
N VAL A 194 2.21 1.64 -12.37
CA VAL A 194 3.07 2.03 -13.48
C VAL A 194 4.38 2.55 -12.93
N GLY A 195 5.49 1.91 -13.31
CA GLY A 195 6.81 2.22 -12.79
C GLY A 195 7.44 1.05 -12.02
N PRO A 196 8.32 1.32 -11.03
CA PRO A 196 8.71 2.66 -10.59
C PRO A 196 9.43 3.43 -11.71
N GLY A 197 9.15 4.73 -11.83
CA GLY A 197 9.69 5.59 -12.88
C GLY A 197 11.16 5.99 -12.66
N LYS A 198 11.60 7.06 -13.33
CA LYS A 198 12.92 7.67 -13.08
C LYS A 198 13.05 8.28 -11.68
N ASP A 199 11.92 8.71 -11.13
CA ASP A 199 11.71 9.15 -9.75
C ASP A 199 11.78 8.00 -8.73
N GLY A 200 11.78 6.75 -9.20
CA GLY A 200 11.81 5.57 -8.35
C GLY A 200 10.49 5.29 -7.66
N GLU A 201 9.41 5.98 -8.05
CA GLU A 201 8.06 5.85 -7.47
C GLU A 201 7.09 5.18 -8.46
N TYR A 202 6.15 4.40 -7.93
CA TYR A 202 4.99 3.97 -8.70
C TYR A 202 3.98 5.11 -8.85
N ALA A 203 3.43 5.25 -10.05
CA ALA A 203 2.13 5.88 -10.23
C ALA A 203 1.04 4.79 -10.29
N ILE A 204 -0.20 5.14 -9.95
CA ILE A 204 -1.35 4.25 -10.12
C ILE A 204 -2.19 4.79 -11.27
N VAL A 205 -2.34 3.98 -12.31
CA VAL A 205 -3.29 4.29 -13.37
C VAL A 205 -4.61 3.64 -13.03
N GLN A 206 -5.63 4.46 -12.80
CA GLN A 206 -7.01 4.03 -12.57
C GLN A 206 -7.87 4.29 -13.81
N TYR A 207 -8.73 3.34 -14.12
CA TYR A 207 -9.67 3.42 -15.23
C TYR A 207 -11.09 3.65 -14.70
N ILE A 208 -11.70 4.74 -15.13
CA ILE A 208 -13.05 5.13 -14.72
C ILE A 208 -13.98 4.87 -15.90
N LYS A 209 -14.93 3.95 -15.72
CA LYS A 209 -15.90 3.64 -16.76
C LYS A 209 -17.08 4.60 -16.67
N GLY A 210 -17.24 5.44 -17.68
CA GLY A 210 -18.47 6.19 -17.89
C GLY A 210 -19.62 5.24 -18.22
N CYS A 211 -20.80 5.51 -17.69
CA CYS A 211 -21.99 4.68 -17.88
C CYS A 211 -23.10 5.40 -18.67
N ASP A 212 -22.72 6.32 -19.55
CA ASP A 212 -23.62 7.05 -20.43
C ASP A 212 -23.29 6.70 -21.90
N PRO A 213 -24.22 6.10 -22.67
CA PRO A 213 -25.59 5.73 -22.28
C PRO A 213 -25.68 4.43 -21.46
N SER A 214 -24.62 3.63 -21.42
CA SER A 214 -24.55 2.41 -20.62
C SER A 214 -23.14 2.13 -20.12
N CYS A 215 -23.00 1.35 -19.05
CA CYS A 215 -21.69 0.87 -18.62
C CYS A 215 -21.07 -0.13 -19.59
N ALA A 216 -21.72 -0.53 -20.69
CA ALA A 216 -21.09 -1.36 -21.73
C ALA A 216 -20.43 -0.48 -22.80
N GLU A 217 -21.09 0.61 -23.16
CA GLU A 217 -20.76 1.47 -24.31
C GLU A 217 -20.09 2.79 -23.92
N GLY A 218 -20.20 3.21 -22.66
CA GLY A 218 -19.65 4.47 -22.19
C GLY A 218 -18.12 4.51 -22.21
N ALA A 219 -17.59 5.71 -22.43
CA ALA A 219 -16.16 5.94 -22.55
C ALA A 219 -15.41 5.57 -21.26
N THR A 220 -14.21 5.00 -21.40
CA THR A 220 -13.32 4.76 -20.26
C THR A 220 -12.33 5.92 -20.14
N ALA A 221 -12.44 6.69 -19.07
CA ALA A 221 -11.45 7.70 -18.71
C ALA A 221 -10.28 7.04 -17.98
N LYS A 222 -9.10 7.64 -18.12
CA LYS A 222 -7.88 7.21 -17.43
C LYS A 222 -7.40 8.34 -16.54
N VAL A 223 -7.20 8.04 -15.26
CA VAL A 223 -6.62 8.96 -14.28
C VAL A 223 -5.29 8.40 -13.79
N THR A 224 -4.27 9.25 -13.74
CA THR A 224 -2.97 8.87 -13.17
C THR A 224 -2.86 9.49 -11.79
N LEU A 225 -2.77 8.64 -10.78
CA LEU A 225 -2.59 9.01 -9.39
C LEU A 225 -1.11 8.95 -9.02
N ARG A 226 -0.63 9.96 -8.28
CA ARG A 226 0.74 10.01 -7.76
C ARG A 226 0.73 10.19 -6.25
N TRP A 227 1.78 9.67 -5.63
CA TRP A 227 2.03 9.82 -4.21
C TRP A 227 2.35 11.28 -3.87
N ASP A 228 1.69 11.83 -2.85
CA ASP A 228 1.95 13.18 -2.34
C ASP A 228 2.68 13.18 -0.97
N GLY A 229 3.07 12.00 -0.48
CA GLY A 229 3.60 11.79 0.87
C GLY A 229 2.62 11.11 1.82
N HIS A 230 1.32 11.10 1.49
CA HIS A 230 0.26 10.54 2.34
C HIS A 230 -0.79 9.74 1.58
N ASP A 231 -1.12 10.14 0.35
CA ASP A 231 -2.15 9.56 -0.49
C ASP A 231 -1.77 9.53 -1.98
N TYR A 232 -2.50 8.74 -2.75
CA TYR A 232 -2.40 8.73 -4.22
C TYR A 232 -3.51 9.61 -4.81
N LEU A 233 -3.11 10.79 -5.30
CA LEU A 233 -4.05 11.80 -5.82
C LEU A 233 -3.91 12.00 -7.33
N PRO A 234 -5.00 12.36 -8.04
CA PRO A 234 -4.93 12.71 -9.45
C PRO A 234 -3.90 13.80 -9.72
N THR A 235 -3.07 13.57 -10.72
CA THR A 235 -2.21 14.62 -11.28
C THR A 235 -2.99 15.34 -12.38
N GLY A 236 -3.04 16.67 -12.27
CA GLY A 236 -3.61 17.56 -13.29
C GLY A 236 -2.68 17.76 -14.47
#